data_AF-A0A0Q5ZZZ9-F1
#
_entry.id   AF-A0A0Q5ZZZ9-F1
#
_cell.length_a   1.000
_cell.length_b   1.000
_cell.length_c   1.000
_cell.angle_alpha   90.00
_cell.angle_beta   90.00
_cell.angle_gamma   90.00
#
_symmetry.space_group_name_H-M   'P 1'
#
loop_
_entity.id
_entity.type
_entity.pdbx_description
1 polymer ?
#
loop_
_entity_poly.entity_id
_entity_poly.type
_entity_poly.pdbx_seq_one_letter_code
_entity_poly.pdbx_strand_id
1 'polypeptide(L)'
;MFNKKKGRLPYDLELCYQWWLISDRAKAVFERLDPEAFVFVPCDVRTPQGIYDGPKYWLCDVARVLDALDESQSSLRIGIRNDVRYLDHGKKYYEIFTGDKLVFRDAAIGNAHIFRMAFADSAVICDQDFKDACTSAGLKRIWFHDVLKL
;
A
#
# COMPACT_ATOMS: atom_id res chain seq x y z
N MET A 1 10.77 -6.96 18.59
CA MET A 1 11.72 -6.06 19.28
C MET A 1 10.91 -5.04 20.08
N PHE A 2 10.84 -5.16 21.41
CA PHE A 2 10.05 -4.27 22.27
C PHE A 2 10.81 -2.96 22.52
N ASN A 3 10.22 -1.83 22.11
CA ASN A 3 10.77 -0.50 22.36
C ASN A 3 10.34 0.01 23.75
N LYS A 4 11.30 0.40 24.60
CA LYS A 4 11.09 0.94 25.95
C LYS A 4 10.39 2.30 26.00
N LYS A 5 10.20 3.00 24.87
CA LYS A 5 9.44 4.25 24.82
C LYS A 5 7.92 3.96 24.78
N LYS A 6 7.32 3.84 25.95
CA LYS A 6 5.85 3.83 26.12
C LYS A 6 5.25 5.09 25.47
N GLY A 7 4.30 4.91 24.53
CA GLY A 7 3.32 5.96 24.17
C GLY A 7 3.71 6.99 23.11
N ARG A 8 4.56 6.67 22.13
CA ARG A 8 4.67 7.56 20.95
C ARG A 8 3.40 7.44 20.10
N LEU A 9 2.88 8.57 19.63
CA LEU A 9 1.78 8.60 18.66
C LEU A 9 2.17 7.89 17.35
N PRO A 10 1.20 7.29 16.64
CA PRO A 10 1.44 6.72 15.31
C PRO A 10 2.06 7.77 14.36
N TYR A 11 2.87 7.33 13.41
CA TYR A 11 3.35 8.20 12.33
C TYR A 11 2.24 8.42 11.28
N ASP A 12 2.57 9.06 10.16
CA ASP A 12 1.58 9.37 9.13
C ASP A 12 1.06 8.16 8.38
N LEU A 13 1.86 7.10 8.35
CA LEU A 13 1.47 5.78 7.85
C LEU A 13 2.08 4.72 8.77
N GLU A 14 1.23 3.87 9.32
CA GLU A 14 1.59 2.66 10.05
C GLU A 14 1.01 1.45 9.32
N LEU A 15 1.82 0.41 9.15
CA LEU A 15 1.33 -0.85 8.62
C LEU A 15 0.52 -1.58 9.71
N CYS A 16 -0.75 -1.84 9.44
CA CYS A 16 -1.68 -2.57 10.29
C CYS A 16 -2.19 -3.81 9.53
N TYR A 17 -1.34 -4.85 9.45
CA TYR A 17 -1.59 -6.02 8.60
C TYR A 17 -1.66 -5.61 7.11
N GLN A 18 -2.78 -5.88 6.43
CA GLN A 18 -3.00 -5.52 5.03
C GLN A 18 -3.49 -4.08 4.88
N TRP A 19 -3.89 -3.43 5.96
CA TRP A 19 -4.38 -2.05 5.98
C TRP A 19 -3.31 -1.10 6.52
N TRP A 20 -3.54 0.18 6.33
CA TRP A 20 -2.71 1.24 6.90
C TRP A 20 -3.51 2.03 7.91
N LEU A 21 -2.91 2.34 9.06
CA LEU A 21 -3.38 3.44 9.90
C LEU A 21 -2.67 4.70 9.44
N ILE A 22 -3.42 5.70 8.99
CA ILE A 22 -2.85 6.93 8.45
C ILE A 22 -3.31 8.16 9.23
N SER A 23 -2.46 9.18 9.26
CA SER A 23 -2.82 10.50 9.80
C SER A 23 -3.81 11.23 8.88
N ASP A 24 -4.51 12.21 9.44
CA ASP A 24 -5.40 13.10 8.69
C ASP A 24 -4.71 13.81 7.50
N ARG A 25 -3.46 14.25 7.68
CA ARG A 25 -2.69 14.90 6.61
C ARG A 25 -2.28 13.92 5.50
N ALA A 26 -2.04 12.66 5.81
CA ALA A 26 -1.79 11.63 4.79
C ALA A 26 -3.08 11.35 4.01
N LYS A 27 -4.22 11.24 4.69
CA LYS A 27 -5.54 11.09 4.05
C LYS A 27 -5.79 12.22 3.05
N ALA A 28 -5.55 13.48 3.43
CA ALA A 28 -5.74 14.62 2.54
C ALA A 28 -4.86 14.57 1.27
N VAL A 29 -3.62 14.08 1.37
CA VAL A 29 -2.75 13.86 0.20
C VAL A 29 -3.30 12.75 -0.68
N PHE A 30 -3.70 11.63 -0.07
CA PHE A 30 -4.18 10.44 -0.78
C PHE A 30 -5.48 10.71 -1.54
N GLU A 31 -6.46 11.33 -0.88
CA GLU A 31 -7.74 11.71 -1.50
C GLU A 31 -7.57 12.75 -2.61
N ARG A 32 -6.65 13.70 -2.45
CA ARG A 32 -6.42 14.73 -3.48
C ARG A 32 -5.83 14.14 -4.75
N LEU A 33 -4.91 13.19 -4.60
CA LEU A 33 -4.23 12.58 -5.75
C LEU A 33 -5.09 11.53 -6.43
N ASP A 34 -5.69 10.62 -5.67
CA ASP A 34 -6.42 9.50 -6.23
C ASP A 34 -7.68 9.20 -5.40
N PRO A 35 -8.74 10.02 -5.53
CA PRO A 35 -9.94 9.93 -4.70
C PRO A 35 -10.69 8.61 -4.86
N GLU A 36 -10.45 7.88 -5.95
CA GLU A 36 -11.12 6.63 -6.27
C GLU A 36 -10.32 5.39 -5.84
N ALA A 37 -9.05 5.54 -5.42
CA ALA A 37 -8.21 4.41 -5.04
C ALA A 37 -8.47 3.89 -3.62
N PHE A 38 -8.97 4.74 -2.73
CA PHE A 38 -8.91 4.51 -1.29
C PHE A 38 -10.27 4.37 -0.63
N VAL A 39 -10.31 3.59 0.45
CA VAL A 39 -11.40 3.58 1.43
C VAL A 39 -10.85 3.98 2.78
N PHE A 40 -11.56 4.88 3.48
CA PHE A 40 -11.16 5.41 4.78
C PHE A 40 -12.22 5.16 5.85
N VAL A 41 -11.79 4.74 7.04
CA VAL A 41 -12.64 4.61 8.23
C VAL A 41 -12.00 5.37 9.39
N PRO A 42 -12.70 6.33 10.04
CA PRO A 42 -12.13 7.08 11.16
C PRO A 42 -11.83 6.15 12.34
N CYS A 43 -10.73 6.41 13.06
CA CYS A 43 -10.26 5.58 14.16
C CYS A 43 -9.94 6.42 15.40
N ASP A 44 -10.41 5.94 16.56
CA ASP A 44 -9.97 6.43 17.86
C ASP A 44 -8.63 5.77 18.23
N VAL A 45 -7.63 6.58 18.52
CA VAL A 45 -6.31 6.09 18.94
C VAL A 45 -6.23 6.07 20.47
N ARG A 46 -5.88 4.92 21.04
CA ARG A 46 -5.60 4.78 22.48
C ARG A 46 -4.10 4.66 22.72
N THR A 47 -3.60 5.50 23.61
CA THR A 47 -2.21 5.51 24.07
C THR A 47 -2.14 5.12 25.55
N PRO A 48 -0.95 4.82 26.11
CA PRO A 48 -0.81 4.63 27.55
C PRO A 48 -1.28 5.82 28.40
N GLN A 49 -1.40 7.01 27.81
CA GLN A 49 -1.87 8.24 28.44
C GLN A 49 -3.39 8.42 28.36
N GLY A 50 -4.11 7.52 27.67
CA GLY A 50 -5.56 7.59 27.46
C GLY A 50 -5.95 7.67 25.99
N ILE A 51 -7.19 8.06 25.72
CA ILE A 51 -7.66 8.31 24.35
C ILE A 51 -6.97 9.57 23.83
N TYR A 52 -6.41 9.47 22.63
CA TYR A 52 -5.80 10.59 21.94
C TYR A 52 -6.88 11.56 21.42
N ASP A 53 -6.69 12.85 21.66
CA ASP A 53 -7.64 13.93 21.37
C ASP A 53 -7.15 14.91 20.29
N GLY A 54 -6.03 14.60 19.60
CA GLY A 54 -5.48 15.42 18.52
C GLY A 54 -6.05 15.09 17.13
N PRO A 55 -5.32 15.42 16.04
CA PRO A 55 -5.74 15.12 14.67
C PRO A 55 -6.15 13.66 14.46
N LYS A 56 -7.19 13.45 13.65
CA LYS A 56 -7.76 12.11 13.45
C LYS A 56 -6.76 11.16 12.78
N TYR A 57 -6.93 9.89 13.10
CA TYR A 57 -6.35 8.80 12.33
C TYR A 57 -7.45 8.04 11.61
N TRP A 58 -7.05 7.38 10.53
CA TRP A 58 -7.95 6.67 9.64
C TRP A 58 -7.37 5.30 9.34
N LEU A 59 -8.18 4.26 9.45
CA LEU A 59 -7.89 3.02 8.77
C LEU A 59 -8.07 3.27 7.27
N CYS A 60 -7.08 2.90 6.48
CA CYS A 60 -6.98 3.15 5.07
C CYS A 60 -6.67 1.86 4.34
N ASP A 61 -7.38 1.62 3.24
CA ASP A 61 -7.10 0.55 2.30
C ASP A 61 -7.00 1.11 0.88
N VAL A 62 -6.11 0.54 0.07
CA VAL A 62 -6.13 0.72 -1.39
C VAL A 62 -7.11 -0.32 -1.94
N ALA A 63 -8.33 0.12 -2.24
CA ALA A 63 -9.42 -0.75 -2.68
C ALA A 63 -9.35 -1.08 -4.17
N ARG A 64 -8.71 -0.22 -4.98
CA ARG A 64 -8.51 -0.47 -6.40
C ARG A 64 -7.50 -1.61 -6.61
N VAL A 65 -7.92 -2.63 -7.35
CA VAL A 65 -7.07 -3.75 -7.78
C VAL A 65 -7.00 -3.75 -9.30
N LEU A 66 -5.80 -3.78 -9.87
CA LEU A 66 -5.59 -3.79 -11.33
C LEU A 66 -4.74 -4.98 -11.78
N ASP A 67 -5.16 -5.65 -12.85
CA ASP A 67 -4.33 -6.58 -13.62
C ASP A 67 -3.53 -5.79 -14.67
N ALA A 68 -2.55 -5.02 -14.17
CA ALA A 68 -1.75 -4.12 -14.97
C ALA A 68 -0.44 -4.73 -15.48
N LEU A 69 -0.04 -5.91 -15.01
CA LEU A 69 1.25 -6.50 -15.36
C LEU A 69 1.23 -7.11 -16.77
N ASP A 70 2.18 -6.73 -17.61
CA ASP A 70 2.46 -7.41 -18.87
C ASP A 70 3.29 -8.67 -18.59
N GLU A 71 2.61 -9.80 -18.40
CA GLU A 71 3.25 -11.10 -18.18
C GLU A 71 4.21 -11.51 -19.31
N SER A 72 4.03 -11.00 -20.55
CA SER A 72 4.88 -11.37 -21.69
C SER A 72 6.21 -10.61 -21.73
N GLN A 73 6.26 -9.43 -21.10
CA GLN A 73 7.43 -8.55 -21.06
C GLN A 73 8.10 -8.50 -19.67
N SER A 74 7.42 -9.05 -18.66
CA SER A 74 7.89 -9.16 -17.29
C SER A 74 8.63 -10.47 -17.05
N SER A 75 9.53 -10.46 -16.06
CA SER A 75 10.22 -11.64 -15.55
C SER A 75 9.94 -11.71 -14.06
N LEU A 76 9.08 -12.65 -13.67
CA LEU A 76 8.72 -12.97 -12.29
C LEU A 76 8.20 -14.41 -12.21
N ARG A 77 8.07 -14.95 -10.99
CA ARG A 77 7.47 -16.26 -10.82
C ARG A 77 5.95 -16.16 -10.83
N ILE A 78 5.33 -16.86 -11.76
CA ILE A 78 3.86 -17.01 -11.87
C ILE A 78 3.50 -18.45 -11.55
N GLY A 79 2.50 -18.66 -10.71
CA GLY A 79 2.07 -20.00 -10.31
C GLY A 79 0.60 -20.11 -9.99
N ILE A 80 0.16 -21.33 -9.70
CA ILE A 80 -1.16 -21.63 -9.12
C ILE A 80 -0.95 -22.05 -7.66
N ARG A 81 -1.71 -21.45 -6.74
CA ARG A 81 -1.60 -21.79 -5.32
C ARG A 81 -2.19 -23.17 -5.05
N ASN A 82 -1.35 -24.17 -4.79
CA ASN A 82 -1.79 -25.54 -4.49
C ASN A 82 -1.85 -25.87 -2.98
N ASP A 83 -1.68 -24.86 -2.13
CA ASP A 83 -1.73 -25.04 -0.68
C ASP A 83 -3.10 -24.60 -0.15
N VAL A 84 -3.87 -25.56 0.34
CA VAL A 84 -5.24 -25.40 0.86
C VAL A 84 -5.36 -24.44 2.04
N ARG A 85 -4.24 -24.07 2.69
CA ARG A 85 -4.24 -23.14 3.82
C ARG A 85 -4.38 -21.68 3.40
N TYR A 86 -4.16 -21.37 2.13
CA TYR A 86 -4.27 -20.02 1.62
C TYR A 86 -5.66 -19.74 1.05
N LEU A 87 -6.14 -18.50 1.22
CA LEU A 87 -7.42 -18.03 0.71
C LEU A 87 -7.48 -18.02 -0.84
N ASP A 88 -6.32 -17.95 -1.49
CA ASP A 88 -6.15 -17.97 -2.94
C ASP A 88 -5.90 -19.39 -3.49
N HIS A 89 -6.19 -20.46 -2.73
CA HIS A 89 -6.06 -21.84 -3.20
C HIS A 89 -6.78 -22.08 -4.55
N GLY A 90 -6.08 -22.69 -5.48
CA GLY A 90 -6.52 -22.92 -6.87
C GLY A 90 -6.43 -21.70 -7.78
N LYS A 91 -5.99 -20.53 -7.29
CA LYS A 91 -5.90 -19.29 -8.07
C LYS A 91 -4.47 -18.98 -8.50
N LYS A 92 -4.35 -18.17 -9.55
CA LYS A 92 -3.09 -17.60 -10.01
C LYS A 92 -2.51 -16.66 -8.96
N TYR A 93 -1.20 -16.70 -8.79
CA TYR A 93 -0.46 -15.77 -7.94
C TYR A 93 0.87 -15.37 -8.61
N TYR A 94 1.36 -14.20 -8.23
CA TYR A 94 2.69 -13.70 -8.55
C TYR A 94 3.57 -13.75 -7.30
N GLU A 95 4.80 -14.25 -7.46
CA GLU A 95 5.88 -14.16 -6.49
C GLU A 95 6.89 -13.15 -7.03
N ILE A 96 7.05 -12.02 -6.33
CA ILE A 96 7.95 -10.94 -6.71
C ILE A 96 9.18 -11.02 -5.81
N PHE A 97 10.34 -11.16 -6.43
CA PHE A 97 11.63 -11.19 -5.76
C PHE A 97 12.53 -10.04 -6.21
N THR A 98 13.58 -9.81 -5.43
CA THR A 98 14.69 -8.98 -5.85
C THR A 98 15.29 -9.52 -7.15
N GLY A 99 15.48 -8.63 -8.14
CA GLY A 99 15.94 -8.93 -9.49
C GLY A 99 14.83 -9.16 -10.52
N ASP A 100 13.56 -9.26 -10.09
CA ASP A 100 12.44 -9.40 -11.02
C ASP A 100 12.24 -8.12 -11.84
N LYS A 101 11.80 -8.30 -13.08
CA LYS A 101 11.49 -7.20 -14.00
C LYS A 101 9.99 -7.12 -14.17
N LEU A 102 9.38 -6.04 -13.68
CA LEU A 102 7.95 -5.81 -13.86
C LEU A 102 7.73 -4.76 -14.95
N VAL A 103 6.95 -5.11 -15.95
CA VAL A 103 6.51 -4.21 -17.03
C VAL A 103 5.00 -4.06 -16.91
N PHE A 104 4.52 -2.82 -16.86
CA PHE A 104 3.10 -2.53 -16.71
C PHE A 104 2.49 -2.05 -18.02
N ARG A 105 1.21 -2.37 -18.23
CA ARG A 105 0.41 -1.93 -19.37
C ARG A 105 -0.27 -0.61 -19.04
N ASP A 106 0.16 0.48 -19.67
CA ASP A 106 -0.39 1.82 -19.44
C ASP A 106 -1.91 1.87 -19.63
N ALA A 107 -2.43 1.18 -20.65
CA ALA A 107 -3.87 1.11 -20.92
C ALA A 107 -4.68 0.45 -19.78
N ALA A 108 -4.06 -0.44 -19.00
CA ALA A 108 -4.70 -1.08 -17.84
C ALA A 108 -4.63 -0.21 -16.57
N ILE A 109 -3.61 0.65 -16.47
CA ILE A 109 -3.45 1.61 -15.36
C ILE A 109 -4.38 2.81 -15.57
N GLY A 110 -4.43 3.35 -16.79
CA GLY A 110 -5.17 4.55 -17.10
C GLY A 110 -4.66 5.74 -16.27
N ASN A 111 -5.56 6.40 -15.54
CA ASN A 111 -5.23 7.57 -14.71
C ASN A 111 -4.99 7.20 -13.23
N ALA A 112 -4.84 5.92 -12.91
CA ALA A 112 -4.61 5.49 -11.53
C ALA A 112 -3.19 5.86 -11.08
N HIS A 113 -3.09 6.60 -9.97
CA HIS A 113 -1.80 6.92 -9.35
C HIS A 113 -1.35 5.81 -8.39
N ILE A 114 -2.28 5.02 -7.87
CA ILE A 114 -2.00 3.91 -6.94
C ILE A 114 -3.03 2.78 -7.05
N PHE A 115 -2.58 1.54 -6.92
CA PHE A 115 -3.42 0.34 -6.95
C PHE A 115 -2.74 -0.87 -6.28
N ARG A 116 -3.53 -1.86 -5.88
CA ARG A 116 -3.05 -3.21 -5.56
C ARG A 116 -2.87 -4.01 -6.84
N MET A 117 -1.74 -4.70 -6.96
CA MET A 117 -1.49 -5.54 -8.13
C MET A 117 -2.32 -6.83 -8.04
N ALA A 118 -3.10 -7.11 -9.08
CA ALA A 118 -3.81 -8.38 -9.17
C ALA A 118 -2.82 -9.56 -9.07
N PHE A 119 -3.24 -10.64 -8.40
CA PHE A 119 -2.43 -11.84 -8.16
C PHE A 119 -1.22 -11.63 -7.23
N ALA A 120 -1.02 -10.44 -6.69
CA ALA A 120 -0.06 -10.13 -5.62
C ALA A 120 -0.67 -9.15 -4.62
N ASP A 121 -1.62 -9.62 -3.80
CA ASP A 121 -2.44 -8.75 -2.94
C ASP A 121 -1.64 -7.83 -2.02
N SER A 122 -0.44 -8.25 -1.59
CA SER A 122 0.45 -7.45 -0.74
C SER A 122 1.24 -6.37 -1.50
N ALA A 123 1.28 -6.42 -2.83
CA ALA A 123 2.01 -5.47 -3.66
C ALA A 123 1.11 -4.28 -3.99
N VAL A 124 1.47 -3.11 -3.46
CA VAL A 124 0.86 -1.83 -3.81
C VAL A 124 1.82 -1.08 -4.71
N ILE A 125 1.34 -0.73 -5.91
CA ILE A 125 2.11 -0.02 -6.93
C ILE A 125 1.57 1.40 -6.99
N CYS A 126 2.49 2.37 -7.02
CA CYS A 126 2.16 3.77 -7.25
C CYS A 126 3.10 4.38 -8.29
N ASP A 127 2.67 5.48 -8.89
CA ASP A 127 3.51 6.23 -9.80
C ASP A 127 4.42 7.24 -9.06
N GLN A 128 5.19 7.99 -9.86
CA GLN A 128 6.14 8.98 -9.36
C GLN A 128 5.42 10.21 -8.77
N ASP A 129 4.28 10.62 -9.31
CA ASP A 129 3.49 11.74 -8.81
C ASP A 129 2.96 11.48 -7.39
N PHE A 130 2.48 10.27 -7.12
CA PHE A 130 2.06 9.85 -5.79
C PHE A 130 3.20 9.92 -4.77
N LYS A 131 4.36 9.38 -5.15
CA LYS A 131 5.57 9.41 -4.34
C LYS A 131 6.04 10.83 -4.05
N ASP A 132 6.05 11.70 -5.06
CA ASP A 132 6.51 13.07 -4.94
C ASP A 132 5.57 13.91 -4.10
N ALA A 133 4.27 13.71 -4.21
CA ALA A 133 3.30 14.37 -3.34
C ALA A 133 3.48 13.95 -1.87
N CYS A 134 3.68 12.66 -1.58
CA CYS A 134 3.95 12.17 -0.23
C CYS A 134 5.24 12.77 0.34
N THR A 135 6.29 12.82 -0.48
CA THR A 135 7.59 13.36 -0.12
C THR A 135 7.52 14.87 0.12
N SER A 136 6.87 15.62 -0.77
CA SER A 136 6.69 17.07 -0.69
C SER A 136 5.84 17.47 0.52
N ALA A 137 4.83 16.66 0.87
CA ALA A 137 4.04 16.84 2.09
C ALA A 137 4.82 16.44 3.37
N GLY A 138 6.04 15.90 3.24
CA GLY A 138 6.86 15.48 4.37
C GLY A 138 6.21 14.39 5.21
N LEU A 139 5.42 13.51 4.58
CA LEU A 139 4.81 12.36 5.26
C LEU A 139 5.92 11.42 5.78
N LYS A 140 5.73 10.89 6.99
CA LYS A 140 6.72 10.05 7.67
C LYS A 140 6.30 8.58 7.61
N ARG A 141 7.31 7.71 7.61
CA ARG A 141 7.15 6.25 7.66
C ARG A 141 6.49 5.64 6.41
N ILE A 142 6.69 6.30 5.28
CA ILE A 142 6.37 5.77 3.95
C ILE A 142 7.70 5.41 3.27
N TRP A 143 7.78 4.18 2.74
CA TRP A 143 8.94 3.70 2.01
C TRP A 143 8.54 3.36 0.59
N PHE A 144 9.24 3.93 -0.37
CA PHE A 144 9.06 3.66 -1.79
C PHE A 144 10.25 2.83 -2.27
N HIS A 145 9.96 1.75 -2.97
CA HIS A 145 10.95 0.92 -3.63
C HIS A 145 10.78 1.11 -5.13
N ASP A 146 11.88 1.34 -5.83
CA ASP A 146 11.87 1.43 -7.28
C ASP A 146 11.74 0.02 -7.84
N VAL A 147 10.65 -0.23 -8.57
CA VAL A 147 10.33 -1.53 -9.14
C VAL A 147 11.40 -1.99 -10.15
N LEU A 148 12.12 -1.05 -10.77
CA LEU A 148 13.22 -1.36 -11.70
C LEU A 148 14.53 -1.74 -10.99
N LYS A 149 14.58 -1.61 -9.66
CA LYS A 149 15.76 -1.87 -8.82
C LYS A 149 15.46 -2.84 -7.68
N LEU A 150 14.39 -3.63 -7.80
CA LEU A 150 14.00 -4.61 -6.78
C LEU A 150 15.10 -5.60 -6.49
#